data_AF-A0A832ADN6-F1
#
_entry.id   AF-A0A832ADN6-F1
#
_cell.length_a   1.000
_cell.length_b   1.000
_cell.length_c   1.000
_cell.angle_alpha   90.00
_cell.angle_beta   90.00
_cell.angle_gamma   90.00
#
_symmetry.space_group_name_H-M   'P 1'
#
loop_
_entity.id
_entity.type
_entity.pdbx_description
1 polymer ?
#
loop_
_entity_poly.entity_id
_entity_poly.type
_entity_poly.pdbx_seq_one_letter_code
_entity_poly.pdbx_strand_id
1 'polypeptide(L)'
;MRIIPNRGGNNLPAPLTHLPASFAAPSKAKLPEWISDAQYADYLAGKLTALPEREPLWDTEYRIGVAIDADTHTAKEGQLYAAEHLRLRDDVKLRFAVSEDPHRKEQADLAEKILQLGGEQRFGKIPEAQGVWTLPSVTVTGKLVKWVLLTPAIFIHGWRPGWIGDDRKVLLRVVDKNKRADRRRPRYDDPHWKYDPHQDDAEPIAAELVAAVVGKPQVIGGWDDAPKPTHLAVPSGSVYYFQAANETEANKLVTALQDRCKSDFFGEKGLGLGVCGKWQHQQPTSGNVPNATTNRKTQ
;
A
#
# COMPACT_ATOMS: atom_id res chain seq x y z
N MET A 1 -9.96 10.63 10.19
CA MET A 1 -8.71 10.70 10.98
C MET A 1 -8.18 12.13 10.93
N ARG A 2 -7.70 12.68 12.05
CA ARG A 2 -7.06 14.00 12.10
C ARG A 2 -5.61 13.84 12.53
N ILE A 3 -4.72 14.71 12.04
CA ILE A 3 -3.29 14.65 12.33
C ILE A 3 -2.93 15.82 13.24
N ILE A 4 -2.40 15.52 14.42
CA ILE A 4 -2.07 16.51 15.46
C ILE A 4 -0.59 16.44 15.82
N PRO A 5 0.07 17.57 16.13
CA PRO A 5 1.46 17.54 16.59
C PRO A 5 1.62 16.69 17.86
N ASN A 6 2.66 15.86 17.90
CA ASN A 6 3.00 15.08 19.08
C ASN A 6 3.63 15.99 20.13
N ARG A 7 3.03 16.07 21.33
CA ARG A 7 3.57 16.84 22.46
C ARG A 7 4.54 16.04 23.35
N GLY A 8 4.85 14.80 22.97
CA GLY A 8 5.69 13.88 23.75
C GLY A 8 4.89 13.05 24.77
N GLY A 9 5.60 12.27 25.59
CA GLY A 9 5.00 11.43 26.65
C GLY A 9 4.34 10.14 26.15
N ASN A 10 4.67 9.70 24.94
CA ASN A 10 4.19 8.45 24.34
C ASN A 10 5.33 7.72 23.63
N ASN A 11 5.08 6.47 23.26
CA ASN A 11 6.02 5.59 22.55
C ASN A 11 5.89 5.71 21.01
N LEU A 12 5.52 6.89 20.49
CA LEU A 12 5.47 7.10 19.05
C LEU A 12 6.86 6.84 18.45
N PRO A 13 7.00 5.96 17.45
CA PRO A 13 8.30 5.62 16.90
C PRO A 13 8.92 6.83 16.21
N ALA A 14 10.23 7.02 16.40
CA ALA A 14 11.00 7.89 15.53
C ALA A 14 10.89 7.38 14.07
N PRO A 15 10.77 8.27 13.06
CA PRO A 15 10.92 9.72 13.15
C PRO A 15 9.59 10.49 13.19
N LEU A 16 8.46 9.86 13.56
CA LEU A 16 7.15 10.51 13.47
C LEU A 16 7.03 11.68 14.46
N THR A 17 6.44 12.78 14.00
CA THR A 17 6.25 14.02 14.79
C THR A 17 4.80 14.33 15.07
N HIS A 18 3.87 13.60 14.44
CA HIS A 18 2.44 13.81 14.56
C HIS A 18 1.71 12.51 14.87
N LEU A 19 0.62 12.65 15.61
CA LEU A 19 -0.27 11.56 16.00
C LEU A 19 -1.51 11.55 15.09
N PRO A 20 -1.87 10.38 14.52
CA PRO A 20 -3.20 10.19 13.95
C PRO A 20 -4.21 9.99 15.08
N ALA A 21 -5.17 10.90 15.21
CA ALA A 21 -6.21 10.89 16.22
C ALA A 21 -7.59 10.72 15.59
N SER A 22 -8.38 9.81 16.17
CA SER A 22 -9.83 9.74 15.96
C SER A 22 -10.52 10.36 17.16
N PHE A 23 -11.45 11.28 16.89
CA PHE A 23 -12.32 11.90 17.89
C PHE A 23 -13.74 11.34 17.86
N ALA A 24 -13.98 10.31 17.04
CA ALA A 24 -15.23 9.58 17.07
C ALA A 24 -15.31 8.74 18.36
N ALA A 25 -16.51 8.58 18.88
CA ALA A 25 -16.75 7.68 20.00
C ALA A 25 -16.33 6.24 19.61
N PRO A 26 -15.66 5.49 20.51
CA PRO A 26 -15.34 4.09 20.26
C PRO A 26 -16.62 3.30 19.91
N SER A 27 -16.55 2.50 18.86
CA SER A 27 -17.67 1.66 18.41
C SER A 27 -17.16 0.26 18.08
N LYS A 28 -18.02 -0.73 18.32
CA LYS A 28 -17.82 -2.12 17.88
C LYS A 28 -18.40 -2.37 16.47
N ALA A 29 -19.03 -1.36 15.87
CA ALA A 29 -19.55 -1.46 14.51
C ALA A 29 -18.41 -1.83 13.55
N LYS A 30 -18.61 -2.89 12.77
CA LYS A 30 -17.68 -3.26 11.71
C LYS A 30 -17.88 -2.30 10.54
N LEU A 31 -16.79 -1.69 10.10
CA LEU A 31 -16.77 -0.91 8.86
C LEU A 31 -16.70 -1.87 7.67
N PRO A 32 -17.23 -1.47 6.50
CA PRO A 32 -17.08 -2.27 5.30
C PRO A 32 -15.60 -2.42 4.94
N GLU A 33 -15.22 -3.62 4.49
CA GLU A 33 -13.84 -3.91 4.08
C GLU A 33 -13.47 -3.24 2.74
N TRP A 34 -14.49 -2.93 1.92
CA TRP A 34 -14.34 -2.37 0.58
C TRP A 34 -15.22 -1.13 0.40
N ILE A 35 -14.74 -0.17 -0.39
CA ILE A 35 -15.48 1.04 -0.75
C ILE A 35 -15.43 1.23 -2.27
N SER A 36 -16.41 1.93 -2.84
CA SER A 36 -16.40 2.20 -4.28
C SER A 36 -15.30 3.20 -4.64
N ASP A 37 -14.93 3.23 -5.92
CA ASP A 37 -13.97 4.20 -6.47
C ASP A 37 -14.36 5.65 -6.13
N ALA A 38 -15.64 6.02 -6.32
CA ALA A 38 -16.14 7.35 -5.96
C ALA A 38 -15.96 7.68 -4.46
N GLN A 39 -16.25 6.74 -3.57
CA GLN A 39 -16.05 6.93 -2.13
C GLN A 39 -14.56 7.02 -1.77
N TYR A 40 -13.72 6.25 -2.47
CA TYR A 40 -12.28 6.33 -2.33
C TYR A 40 -11.75 7.69 -2.78
N ALA A 41 -12.25 8.23 -3.90
CA ALA A 41 -11.93 9.57 -4.37
C ALA A 41 -12.36 10.64 -3.35
N ASP A 42 -13.56 10.52 -2.77
CA ASP A 42 -14.00 11.39 -1.67
C ASP A 42 -13.12 11.26 -0.43
N TYR A 43 -12.67 10.05 -0.10
CA TYR A 43 -11.73 9.84 1.00
C TYR A 43 -10.40 10.55 0.71
N LEU A 44 -9.83 10.38 -0.48
CA LEU A 44 -8.59 11.05 -0.90
C LEU A 44 -8.74 12.58 -0.89
N ALA A 45 -9.91 13.08 -1.29
CA ALA A 45 -10.26 14.50 -1.26
C ALA A 45 -10.63 15.03 0.14
N GLY A 46 -10.66 14.17 1.18
CA GLY A 46 -11.06 14.55 2.54
C GLY A 46 -12.54 14.92 2.70
N LYS A 47 -13.40 14.44 1.80
CA LYS A 47 -14.85 14.70 1.74
C LYS A 47 -15.71 13.53 2.23
N LEU A 48 -15.14 12.33 2.40
CA LEU A 48 -15.88 11.17 2.85
C LEU A 48 -16.41 11.36 4.28
N THR A 49 -17.73 11.32 4.44
CA THR A 49 -18.42 11.54 5.73
C THR A 49 -19.03 10.28 6.32
N ALA A 50 -19.46 9.33 5.49
CA ALA A 50 -20.11 8.10 5.91
C ALA A 50 -19.72 6.94 5.01
N LEU A 51 -19.78 5.73 5.57
CA LEU A 51 -19.60 4.48 4.85
C LEU A 51 -20.91 3.68 4.98
N PRO A 52 -21.64 3.46 3.87
CA PRO A 52 -22.83 2.63 3.91
C PRO A 52 -22.44 1.17 4.14
N GLU A 53 -23.38 0.40 4.68
CA GLU A 53 -23.28 -1.06 4.70
C GLU A 53 -23.21 -1.60 3.26
N ARG A 54 -22.52 -2.72 3.08
CA ARG A 54 -22.35 -3.35 1.77
C ARG A 54 -22.53 -4.84 1.88
N GLU A 55 -23.07 -5.40 0.81
CA GLU A 55 -23.06 -6.84 0.61
C GLU A 55 -21.63 -7.36 0.42
N PRO A 56 -21.33 -8.57 0.91
CA PRO A 56 -20.02 -9.18 0.71
C PRO A 56 -19.82 -9.50 -0.79
N LEU A 57 -18.57 -9.46 -1.23
CA LEU A 57 -18.18 -9.69 -2.63
C LEU A 57 -18.01 -11.18 -2.98
N TRP A 58 -17.96 -12.04 -1.96
CA TRP A 58 -17.81 -13.47 -2.10
C TRP A 58 -18.45 -14.16 -0.90
N ASP A 59 -18.74 -15.44 -1.08
CA ASP A 59 -19.12 -16.35 0.00
C ASP A 59 -17.97 -17.34 0.26
N THR A 60 -17.90 -17.84 1.49
CA THR A 60 -16.94 -18.88 1.85
C THR A 60 -17.49 -20.25 1.47
N GLU A 61 -16.74 -21.02 0.69
CA GLU A 61 -17.10 -22.39 0.30
C GLU A 61 -16.13 -23.41 0.91
N TYR A 62 -16.64 -24.24 1.83
CA TYR A 62 -15.88 -25.33 2.44
C TYR A 62 -15.99 -26.60 1.60
N ARG A 63 -14.84 -27.21 1.28
CA ARG A 63 -14.77 -28.50 0.59
C ARG A 63 -14.01 -29.50 1.42
N ILE A 64 -14.57 -30.70 1.57
CA ILE A 64 -13.93 -31.83 2.24
C ILE A 64 -13.65 -32.88 1.18
N GLY A 65 -12.42 -33.34 1.09
CA GLY A 65 -11.98 -34.38 0.17
C GLY A 65 -11.40 -35.58 0.90
N VAL A 66 -11.50 -36.74 0.26
CA VAL A 66 -10.88 -38.00 0.71
C VAL A 66 -10.08 -38.59 -0.45
N ALA A 67 -8.91 -39.16 -0.15
CA ALA A 67 -8.22 -39.98 -1.13
C ALA A 67 -8.90 -41.36 -1.19
N ILE A 68 -9.21 -41.83 -2.41
CA ILE A 68 -9.78 -43.16 -2.63
C ILE A 68 -8.66 -44.12 -3.03
N ASP A 69 -8.67 -45.30 -2.44
CA ASP A 69 -7.86 -46.42 -2.87
C ASP A 69 -8.41 -46.99 -4.18
N ALA A 70 -7.54 -47.10 -5.19
CA ALA A 70 -7.96 -47.48 -6.53
C ALA A 70 -8.36 -48.96 -6.63
N ASP A 71 -7.81 -49.82 -5.76
CA ASP A 71 -8.04 -51.26 -5.78
C ASP A 71 -9.26 -51.64 -4.93
N THR A 72 -9.42 -51.00 -3.77
CA THR A 72 -10.52 -51.32 -2.83
C THR A 72 -11.73 -50.41 -2.99
N HIS A 73 -11.60 -49.30 -3.71
CA HIS A 73 -12.60 -48.23 -3.80
C HIS A 73 -13.05 -47.66 -2.45
N THR A 74 -12.23 -47.82 -1.40
CA THR A 74 -12.48 -47.27 -0.06
C THR A 74 -11.64 -46.02 0.18
N ALA A 75 -12.03 -45.19 1.16
CA ALA A 75 -11.19 -44.09 1.60
C ALA A 75 -9.87 -44.62 2.17
N LYS A 76 -8.75 -43.97 1.82
CA LYS A 76 -7.45 -44.23 2.44
C LYS A 76 -7.43 -43.63 3.84
N GLU A 77 -6.93 -44.41 4.80
CA GLU A 77 -6.82 -43.97 6.20
C GLU A 77 -5.91 -42.73 6.31
N GLY A 78 -6.36 -41.73 7.09
CA GLY A 78 -5.62 -40.48 7.32
C GLY A 78 -5.58 -39.49 6.14
N GLN A 79 -6.21 -39.80 5.01
CA GLN A 79 -6.20 -38.96 3.80
C GLN A 79 -7.48 -38.13 3.64
N LEU A 80 -7.91 -37.51 4.74
CA LEU A 80 -9.01 -36.53 4.76
C LEU A 80 -8.40 -35.12 4.71
N TYR A 81 -8.85 -34.29 3.77
CA TYR A 81 -8.44 -32.90 3.69
C TYR A 81 -9.65 -31.96 3.61
N ALA A 82 -9.47 -30.73 4.08
CA ALA A 82 -10.46 -29.68 3.98
C ALA A 82 -9.81 -28.42 3.40
N ALA A 83 -10.53 -27.75 2.51
CA ALA A 83 -10.11 -26.50 1.90
C ALA A 83 -11.24 -25.47 2.01
N GLU A 84 -10.86 -24.22 2.27
CA GLU A 84 -11.75 -23.07 2.24
C GLU A 84 -11.49 -22.28 0.96
N HIS A 85 -12.53 -22.10 0.14
CA HIS A 85 -12.46 -21.38 -1.11
C HIS A 85 -13.26 -20.08 -1.04
N LEU A 86 -12.80 -19.08 -1.79
CA LEU A 86 -13.56 -17.86 -2.05
C LEU A 86 -14.46 -18.09 -3.27
N ARG A 87 -15.78 -18.12 -3.07
CA ARG A 87 -16.76 -18.15 -4.15
C ARG A 87 -17.20 -16.73 -4.46
N LEU A 88 -16.58 -16.12 -5.46
CA LEU A 88 -16.98 -14.79 -5.94
C LEU A 88 -18.46 -14.81 -6.32
N ARG A 89 -19.20 -13.77 -5.90
CA ARG A 89 -20.59 -13.60 -6.31
C ARG A 89 -20.66 -13.22 -7.79
N ASP A 90 -21.85 -13.37 -8.37
CA ASP A 90 -22.11 -12.97 -9.75
C ASP A 90 -21.66 -11.51 -9.97
N ASP A 91 -21.09 -11.27 -11.16
CA ASP A 91 -20.52 -9.98 -11.59
C ASP A 91 -19.30 -9.47 -10.82
N VAL A 92 -18.82 -10.17 -9.77
CA VAL A 92 -17.57 -9.83 -9.09
C VAL A 92 -16.37 -10.34 -9.89
N LYS A 93 -15.48 -9.42 -10.26
CA LYS A 93 -14.26 -9.71 -11.03
C LYS A 93 -13.04 -9.13 -10.33
N LEU A 94 -11.91 -9.83 -10.45
CA LEU A 94 -10.61 -9.29 -10.06
C LEU A 94 -10.00 -8.54 -11.25
N ARG A 95 -9.45 -7.36 -10.99
CA ARG A 95 -8.76 -6.54 -12.00
C ARG A 95 -7.30 -6.42 -11.61
N PHE A 96 -6.38 -6.63 -12.56
CA PHE A 96 -4.95 -6.32 -12.42
C PHE A 96 -4.43 -5.59 -13.67
N ALA A 97 -3.34 -4.83 -13.50
CA ALA A 97 -2.67 -4.13 -14.59
C ALA A 97 -1.25 -4.67 -14.73
N VAL A 98 -0.77 -4.77 -15.96
CA VAL A 98 0.60 -5.19 -16.28
C VAL A 98 1.29 -4.02 -16.95
N SER A 99 2.48 -3.67 -16.45
CA SER A 99 3.36 -2.74 -17.17
C SER A 99 4.28 -3.54 -18.09
N GLU A 100 4.20 -3.29 -19.39
CA GLU A 100 5.07 -3.94 -20.36
C GLU A 100 6.53 -3.48 -20.23
N ASP A 101 7.45 -4.35 -20.66
CA ASP A 101 8.87 -4.00 -20.77
C ASP A 101 9.02 -2.79 -21.71
N PRO A 102 9.66 -1.69 -21.27
CA PRO A 102 9.97 -0.56 -22.13
C PRO A 102 10.74 -0.94 -23.40
N HIS A 103 11.49 -2.05 -23.38
CA HIS A 103 12.24 -2.56 -24.53
C HIS A 103 11.43 -3.53 -25.41
N ARG A 104 10.16 -3.78 -25.07
CA ARG A 104 9.22 -4.65 -25.80
C ARG A 104 9.76 -6.05 -26.10
N LYS A 105 10.66 -6.58 -25.27
CA LYS A 105 11.23 -7.92 -25.49
C LYS A 105 10.19 -9.02 -25.30
N GLU A 106 9.20 -8.76 -24.44
CA GLU A 106 8.07 -9.63 -24.17
C GLU A 106 6.78 -8.80 -24.11
N GLN A 107 5.69 -9.33 -24.68
CA GLN A 107 4.36 -8.75 -24.60
C GLN A 107 3.47 -9.69 -23.80
N ALA A 108 2.70 -9.12 -22.86
CA ALA A 108 1.75 -9.88 -22.07
C ALA A 108 0.42 -10.01 -22.83
N ASP A 109 0.39 -10.89 -23.84
CA ASP A 109 -0.87 -11.27 -24.48
C ASP A 109 -1.65 -12.18 -23.52
N LEU A 110 -2.59 -11.60 -22.77
CA LEU A 110 -3.41 -12.30 -21.77
C LEU A 110 -4.91 -12.29 -22.10
N ALA A 111 -5.33 -11.52 -23.11
CA ALA A 111 -6.74 -11.35 -23.43
C ALA A 111 -7.37 -12.67 -23.90
N GLU A 112 -8.57 -12.95 -23.40
CA GLU A 112 -9.35 -14.18 -23.63
C GLU A 112 -8.67 -15.49 -23.20
N LYS A 113 -7.52 -15.43 -22.51
CA LYS A 113 -6.81 -16.63 -22.03
C LYS A 113 -7.44 -17.19 -20.76
N ILE A 114 -7.27 -18.50 -20.57
CA ILE A 114 -7.57 -19.19 -19.33
C ILE A 114 -6.22 -19.48 -18.65
N LEU A 115 -6.05 -18.98 -17.43
CA LEU A 115 -4.85 -19.22 -16.63
C LEU A 115 -5.20 -20.04 -15.40
N GLN A 116 -4.25 -20.85 -14.95
CA GLN A 116 -4.31 -21.41 -13.61
C GLN A 116 -4.04 -20.29 -12.59
N LEU A 117 -4.95 -20.11 -11.64
CA LEU A 117 -4.87 -19.05 -10.63
C LEU A 117 -5.25 -19.62 -9.25
N GLY A 118 -4.36 -19.42 -8.28
CA GLY A 118 -4.54 -19.93 -6.92
C GLY A 118 -4.10 -21.39 -6.74
N GLY A 119 -4.55 -22.00 -5.64
CA GLY A 119 -4.27 -23.41 -5.32
C GLY A 119 -5.13 -24.39 -6.10
N GLU A 120 -4.92 -25.69 -5.85
CA GLU A 120 -5.76 -26.80 -6.37
C GLU A 120 -6.07 -26.78 -7.89
N GLN A 121 -5.15 -26.24 -8.70
CA GLN A 121 -5.32 -26.16 -10.15
C GLN A 121 -6.63 -25.46 -10.59
N ARG A 122 -7.07 -24.44 -9.84
CA ARG A 122 -8.23 -23.63 -10.23
C ARG A 122 -7.88 -22.76 -11.44
N PHE A 123 -8.88 -22.48 -12.27
CA PHE A 123 -8.73 -21.70 -13.49
C PHE A 123 -9.51 -20.40 -13.42
N GLY A 124 -8.94 -19.33 -13.99
CA GLY A 124 -9.60 -18.06 -14.21
C GLY A 124 -9.55 -17.69 -15.69
N LYS A 125 -10.69 -17.25 -16.24
CA LYS A 125 -10.73 -16.64 -17.58
C LYS A 125 -10.39 -15.16 -17.45
N ILE A 126 -9.53 -14.66 -18.34
CA ILE A 126 -9.20 -13.25 -18.48
C ILE A 126 -10.00 -12.71 -19.67
N PRO A 127 -11.19 -12.11 -19.46
CA PRO A 127 -11.89 -11.46 -20.56
C PRO A 127 -11.11 -10.23 -21.03
N GLU A 128 -11.40 -9.76 -22.24
CA GLU A 128 -10.93 -8.46 -22.72
C GLU A 128 -11.25 -7.35 -21.69
N ALA A 129 -10.27 -6.49 -21.44
CA ALA A 129 -10.39 -5.43 -20.46
C ALA A 129 -11.45 -4.41 -20.91
N GLN A 130 -12.49 -4.22 -20.10
CA GLN A 130 -13.52 -3.22 -20.37
C GLN A 130 -13.11 -1.85 -19.80
N GLY A 131 -13.06 -0.85 -20.68
CA GLY A 131 -12.79 0.54 -20.32
C GLY A 131 -11.35 0.81 -19.88
N VAL A 132 -11.01 2.10 -19.80
CA VAL A 132 -9.69 2.54 -19.31
C VAL A 132 -9.58 2.26 -17.82
N TRP A 133 -8.47 1.64 -17.39
CA TRP A 133 -8.16 1.57 -15.96
C TRP A 133 -7.65 2.94 -15.51
N THR A 134 -8.32 3.55 -14.56
CA THR A 134 -7.81 4.70 -13.82
C THR A 134 -7.91 4.45 -12.33
N LEU A 135 -6.80 4.63 -11.61
CA LEU A 135 -6.85 4.68 -10.16
C LEU A 135 -7.39 6.04 -9.71
N PRO A 136 -8.06 6.11 -8.54
CA PRO A 136 -8.58 7.36 -8.03
C PRO A 136 -7.42 8.34 -7.82
N SER A 137 -7.61 9.56 -8.30
CA SER A 137 -6.65 10.64 -8.19
C SER A 137 -7.39 11.93 -7.82
N VAL A 138 -6.75 12.75 -7.01
CA VAL A 138 -7.28 14.05 -6.60
C VAL A 138 -6.16 15.08 -6.71
N THR A 139 -6.51 16.30 -7.12
CA THR A 139 -5.56 17.40 -7.10
C THR A 139 -5.21 17.74 -5.65
N VAL A 140 -3.93 17.60 -5.30
CA VAL A 140 -3.43 17.97 -3.98
C VAL A 140 -2.93 19.41 -4.06
N THR A 141 -3.61 20.31 -3.37
CA THR A 141 -3.18 21.71 -3.22
C THR A 141 -2.51 21.91 -1.86
N GLY A 142 -1.60 22.87 -1.76
CA GLY A 142 -0.81 23.12 -0.57
C GLY A 142 0.27 22.07 -0.31
N LYS A 143 0.66 21.91 0.97
CA LYS A 143 1.88 21.19 1.38
C LYS A 143 1.64 19.78 1.91
N LEU A 144 0.38 19.38 2.07
CA LEU A 144 0.01 18.23 2.91
C LEU A 144 -0.50 17.07 2.05
N VAL A 145 0.36 16.08 1.87
CA VAL A 145 0.08 14.90 1.04
C VAL A 145 -0.12 13.69 1.94
N LYS A 146 -1.18 12.92 1.73
CA LYS A 146 -1.28 11.56 2.27
C LYS A 146 -1.10 10.56 1.14
N TRP A 147 -0.46 9.45 1.43
CA TRP A 147 -0.28 8.33 0.50
C TRP A 147 -0.89 7.08 1.12
N VAL A 148 -1.72 6.39 0.36
CA VAL A 148 -2.49 5.24 0.81
C VAL A 148 -2.09 4.03 -0.02
N LEU A 149 -1.73 2.95 0.66
CA LEU A 149 -1.38 1.70 0.01
C LEU A 149 -2.64 0.98 -0.49
N LEU A 150 -2.67 0.66 -1.78
CA LEU A 150 -3.69 -0.19 -2.39
C LEU A 150 -3.30 -1.66 -2.36
N THR A 151 -2.00 -1.96 -2.40
CA THR A 151 -1.46 -3.31 -2.25
C THR A 151 -0.48 -3.37 -1.07
N PRO A 152 -0.22 -4.55 -0.49
CA PRO A 152 0.77 -4.71 0.56
C PRO A 152 2.15 -4.23 0.12
N ALA A 153 2.95 -3.71 1.06
CA ALA A 153 4.31 -3.25 0.81
C ALA A 153 5.28 -3.90 1.80
N ILE A 154 6.44 -4.34 1.32
CA ILE A 154 7.52 -4.86 2.17
C ILE A 154 8.59 -3.78 2.22
N PHE A 155 8.77 -3.21 3.40
CA PHE A 155 9.78 -2.19 3.63
C PHE A 155 10.95 -2.74 4.43
N ILE A 156 12.14 -2.22 4.14
CA ILE A 156 13.39 -2.66 4.76
C ILE A 156 13.46 -2.30 6.26
N HIS A 157 12.67 -1.32 6.72
CA HIS A 157 12.55 -0.95 8.13
C HIS A 157 11.19 -1.34 8.73
N GLY A 158 10.61 -2.45 8.28
CA GLY A 158 9.34 -2.99 8.77
C GLY A 158 8.15 -2.13 8.31
N TRP A 159 7.76 -1.15 9.12
CA TRP A 159 6.67 -0.24 8.76
C TRP A 159 7.15 1.00 8.00
N ARG A 160 8.42 1.40 8.14
CA ARG A 160 8.96 2.61 7.52
C ARG A 160 9.59 2.27 6.16
N PRO A 161 9.21 2.94 5.05
CA PRO A 161 9.87 2.74 3.77
C PRO A 161 11.37 3.07 3.81
N GLY A 162 12.20 2.32 3.07
CA GLY A 162 13.65 2.54 2.96
C GLY A 162 14.03 3.86 2.29
N TRP A 163 13.09 4.47 1.54
CA TRP A 163 13.22 5.80 0.96
C TRP A 163 12.81 6.93 1.93
N ILE A 164 12.65 6.64 3.22
CA ILE A 164 12.50 7.61 4.30
C ILE A 164 13.73 7.57 5.19
N GLY A 165 14.44 8.70 5.29
CA GLY A 165 15.60 8.84 6.16
C GLY A 165 15.26 8.74 7.64
N ASP A 166 16.27 8.46 8.47
CA ASP A 166 16.13 8.49 9.93
C ASP A 166 15.75 9.86 10.47
N ASP A 167 16.03 10.92 9.71
CA ASP A 167 15.63 12.29 9.97
C ASP A 167 14.28 12.66 9.34
N ARG A 168 13.42 11.67 9.06
CA ARG A 168 12.09 11.76 8.42
C ARG A 168 12.06 12.29 6.98
N LYS A 169 13.18 12.72 6.42
CA LYS A 169 13.19 13.28 5.06
C LYS A 169 12.88 12.22 4.02
N VAL A 170 12.12 12.62 3.02
CA VAL A 170 11.89 11.83 1.82
C VAL A 170 13.19 11.81 1.01
N LEU A 171 13.70 10.61 0.73
CA LEU A 171 14.91 10.38 -0.08
C LEU A 171 14.60 10.18 -1.57
N LEU A 172 13.32 10.29 -1.95
CA LEU A 172 12.89 10.24 -3.34
C LEU A 172 13.36 11.49 -4.10
N ARG A 173 13.66 11.29 -5.38
CA ARG A 173 14.06 12.34 -6.32
C ARG A 173 13.08 12.38 -7.49
N VAL A 174 13.00 13.52 -8.16
CA VAL A 174 12.23 13.67 -9.41
C VAL A 174 12.81 12.72 -10.46
N VAL A 175 11.97 11.85 -11.00
CA VAL A 175 12.41 10.82 -11.96
C VAL A 175 12.23 11.31 -13.39
N ASP A 176 13.34 11.64 -14.03
CA ASP A 176 13.42 11.65 -15.49
C ASP A 176 13.71 10.22 -15.98
N LYS A 177 12.80 9.66 -16.78
CA LYS A 177 12.91 8.26 -17.26
C LYS A 177 14.17 8.03 -18.11
N ASN A 178 14.51 8.97 -18.98
CA ASN A 178 15.62 8.84 -19.91
C ASN A 178 16.95 8.95 -19.14
N LYS A 179 17.11 10.00 -18.33
CA LYS A 179 18.30 10.15 -17.48
C LYS A 179 18.48 8.97 -16.53
N ARG A 180 17.38 8.45 -15.97
CA ARG A 180 17.44 7.28 -15.09
C ARG A 180 17.87 6.01 -15.84
N ALA A 181 17.43 5.83 -17.08
CA ALA A 181 17.85 4.71 -17.91
C ALA A 181 19.36 4.81 -18.22
N ASP A 182 19.82 5.98 -18.67
CA ASP A 182 21.23 6.22 -18.99
C ASP A 182 22.15 5.98 -17.79
N ARG A 183 21.76 6.46 -16.60
CA ARG A 183 22.53 6.25 -15.36
C ARG A 183 22.60 4.78 -14.93
N ARG A 184 21.58 3.98 -15.26
CA ARG A 184 21.52 2.55 -14.93
C ARG A 184 22.16 1.68 -16.00
N ARG A 185 22.40 2.21 -17.20
CA ARG A 185 22.98 1.50 -18.34
C ARG A 185 24.30 0.79 -18.02
N PRO A 186 25.25 1.41 -17.28
CA PRO A 186 26.52 0.74 -16.97
C PRO A 186 26.37 -0.56 -16.17
N ARG A 187 25.26 -0.77 -15.46
CA ARG A 187 24.97 -2.03 -14.76
C ARG A 187 24.94 -3.25 -15.69
N TYR A 188 24.59 -3.05 -16.96
CA TYR A 188 24.58 -4.15 -17.93
C TYR A 188 25.99 -4.60 -18.32
N ASP A 189 26.96 -3.69 -18.25
CA ASP A 189 28.35 -3.93 -18.66
C ASP A 189 29.27 -4.23 -17.46
N ASP A 190 28.95 -3.71 -16.27
CA ASP A 190 29.73 -3.90 -15.03
C ASP A 190 28.89 -4.60 -13.94
N PRO A 191 29.17 -5.88 -13.64
CA PRO A 191 28.53 -6.64 -12.55
C PRO A 191 28.76 -6.06 -11.15
N HIS A 192 29.81 -5.24 -10.97
CA HIS A 192 30.14 -4.58 -9.71
C HIS A 192 29.58 -3.17 -9.60
N TRP A 193 28.86 -2.69 -10.63
CA TRP A 193 28.24 -1.37 -10.60
C TRP A 193 27.34 -1.24 -9.37
N LYS A 194 27.55 -0.16 -8.60
CA LYS A 194 26.72 0.21 -7.47
C LYS A 194 26.18 1.61 -7.68
N TYR A 195 24.91 1.79 -7.31
CA TYR A 195 24.30 3.11 -7.30
C TYR A 195 24.93 3.97 -6.22
N ASP A 196 25.52 5.11 -6.60
CA ASP A 196 26.01 6.13 -5.68
C ASP A 196 25.00 7.30 -5.59
N PRO A 197 24.27 7.45 -4.47
CA PRO A 197 23.29 8.52 -4.30
C PRO A 197 23.92 9.93 -4.26
N HIS A 198 25.23 10.05 -4.01
CA HIS A 198 25.93 11.34 -4.02
C HIS A 198 26.22 11.85 -5.43
N GLN A 199 26.24 10.95 -6.42
CA GLN A 199 26.40 11.28 -7.83
C GLN A 199 25.06 11.44 -8.57
N ASP A 200 23.92 11.25 -7.89
CA ASP A 200 22.60 11.45 -8.48
C ASP A 200 22.25 12.95 -8.54
N ASP A 201 22.33 13.50 -9.75
CA ASP A 201 21.97 14.87 -10.12
C ASP A 201 20.45 15.13 -10.18
N ALA A 202 19.62 14.10 -9.98
CA ALA A 202 18.18 14.27 -10.01
C ALA A 202 17.72 15.12 -8.83
N GLU A 203 16.81 16.03 -9.11
CA GLU A 203 16.31 16.98 -8.13
C GLU A 203 15.68 16.25 -6.92
N PRO A 204 16.13 16.54 -5.68
CA PRO A 204 15.54 15.97 -4.47
C PRO A 204 14.13 16.52 -4.23
N ILE A 205 13.27 15.71 -3.63
CA ILE A 205 11.91 16.13 -3.25
C ILE A 205 11.93 16.54 -1.78
N ALA A 206 11.76 17.83 -1.51
CA ALA A 206 11.80 18.38 -0.16
C ALA A 206 10.46 18.16 0.58
N ALA A 207 10.33 16.99 1.18
CA ALA A 207 9.21 16.60 2.02
C ALA A 207 9.64 15.71 3.19
N GLU A 208 8.80 15.62 4.22
CA GLU A 208 9.06 14.84 5.42
C GLU A 208 7.86 13.96 5.77
N LEU A 209 8.13 12.73 6.23
CA LEU A 209 7.13 11.87 6.85
C LEU A 209 6.80 12.40 8.26
N VAL A 210 5.53 12.66 8.54
CA VAL A 210 5.10 13.23 9.83
C VAL A 210 4.25 12.29 10.66
N ALA A 211 3.44 11.43 10.04
CA ALA A 211 2.62 10.42 10.70
C ALA A 211 2.41 9.20 9.80
N ALA A 212 2.05 8.07 10.39
CA ALA A 212 1.61 6.89 9.68
C ALA A 212 0.48 6.17 10.46
N VAL A 213 -0.46 5.58 9.74
CA VAL A 213 -1.48 4.68 10.26
C VAL A 213 -1.28 3.34 9.56
N VAL A 214 -0.74 2.37 10.30
CA VAL A 214 -0.32 1.08 9.77
C VAL A 214 -1.09 -0.02 10.49
N GLY A 215 -1.69 -0.93 9.72
CA GLY A 215 -2.40 -2.09 10.25
C GLY A 215 -1.46 -3.16 10.83
N LYS A 216 -2.05 -4.27 11.29
CA LYS A 216 -1.24 -5.44 11.68
C LYS A 216 -0.45 -5.95 10.47
N PRO A 217 0.84 -6.32 10.63
CA PRO A 217 1.63 -6.86 9.54
C PRO A 217 0.97 -8.07 8.88
N GLN A 218 0.96 -8.11 7.56
CA GLN A 218 0.55 -9.26 6.77
C GLN A 218 1.77 -10.16 6.53
N VAL A 219 1.63 -11.45 6.86
CA VAL A 219 2.67 -12.45 6.58
C VAL A 219 2.54 -12.86 5.11
N ILE A 220 3.58 -12.60 4.31
CA ILE A 220 3.63 -12.95 2.89
C ILE A 220 4.76 -13.97 2.67
N GLY A 221 4.42 -15.10 2.08
CA GLY A 221 5.37 -16.09 1.59
C GLY A 221 5.08 -16.42 0.13
N GLY A 222 5.23 -17.69 -0.22
CA GLY A 222 4.86 -18.20 -1.54
C GLY A 222 5.55 -19.52 -1.81
N TRP A 223 5.39 -20.00 -3.03
CA TRP A 223 5.94 -21.27 -3.47
C TRP A 223 6.67 -21.10 -4.80
N ASP A 224 7.69 -21.91 -5.01
CA ASP A 224 8.43 -22.11 -6.26
C ASP A 224 8.71 -23.61 -6.41
N ASP A 225 9.93 -24.05 -6.73
CA ASP A 225 10.32 -25.46 -6.47
C ASP A 225 10.38 -25.78 -4.95
N ALA A 226 10.40 -24.76 -4.09
CA ALA A 226 10.42 -24.84 -2.63
C ALA A 226 9.68 -23.64 -1.99
N PRO A 227 9.37 -23.66 -0.67
CA PRO A 227 8.81 -22.50 0.02
C PRO A 227 9.68 -21.25 -0.14
N LYS A 228 9.06 -20.13 -0.52
CA LYS A 228 9.73 -18.82 -0.55
C LYS A 228 9.94 -18.28 0.86
N PRO A 229 10.98 -17.46 1.09
CA PRO A 229 11.18 -16.77 2.36
C PRO A 229 9.94 -16.01 2.81
N THR A 230 9.67 -16.04 4.11
CA THR A 230 8.57 -15.31 4.72
C THR A 230 8.96 -13.86 4.96
N HIS A 231 8.11 -12.94 4.54
CA HIS A 231 8.24 -11.50 4.74
C HIS A 231 7.06 -10.96 5.56
N LEU A 232 7.32 -9.91 6.33
CA LEU A 232 6.28 -9.12 6.98
C LEU A 232 6.02 -7.88 6.12
N ALA A 233 4.79 -7.79 5.61
CA ALA A 233 4.36 -6.67 4.79
C ALA A 233 3.46 -5.73 5.59
N VAL A 234 3.59 -4.44 5.32
CA VAL A 234 2.58 -3.44 5.64
C VAL A 234 1.32 -3.76 4.81
N PRO A 235 0.13 -3.87 5.43
CA PRO A 235 -1.08 -4.24 4.70
C PRO A 235 -1.59 -3.10 3.82
N SER A 236 -2.34 -3.45 2.79
CA SER A 236 -3.18 -2.51 2.03
C SER A 236 -4.12 -1.73 2.97
N GLY A 237 -4.42 -0.48 2.63
CA GLY A 237 -5.17 0.46 3.46
C GLY A 237 -4.32 1.25 4.45
N SER A 238 -3.02 0.91 4.63
CA SER A 238 -2.12 1.71 5.45
C SER A 238 -1.87 3.09 4.83
N VAL A 239 -1.73 4.12 5.67
CA VAL A 239 -1.66 5.53 5.26
C VAL A 239 -0.41 6.20 5.81
N TYR A 240 0.33 6.90 4.95
CA TYR A 240 1.48 7.72 5.31
C TYR A 240 1.16 9.18 5.06
N TYR A 241 1.51 10.05 6.01
CA TYR A 241 1.22 11.48 5.95
C TYR A 241 2.52 12.25 5.83
N PHE A 242 2.59 13.10 4.82
CA PHE A 242 3.75 13.90 4.47
C PHE A 242 3.46 15.39 4.56
N GLN A 243 4.48 16.14 4.95
CA GLN A 243 4.52 17.59 4.86
C GLN A 243 5.66 18.00 3.92
N ALA A 244 5.31 18.59 2.79
CA ALA A 244 6.24 19.15 1.83
C ALA A 244 6.67 20.57 2.23
N ALA A 245 7.81 21.05 1.72
CA ALA A 245 8.29 22.41 1.99
C ALA A 245 7.34 23.48 1.41
N ASN A 246 6.78 23.22 0.24
CA ASN A 246 5.81 24.06 -0.47
C ASN A 246 4.93 23.20 -1.41
N GLU A 247 4.00 23.84 -2.13
CA GLU A 247 3.08 23.14 -3.04
C GLU A 247 3.80 22.50 -4.24
N THR A 248 4.85 23.13 -4.77
CA THR A 248 5.67 22.55 -5.85
C THR A 248 6.30 21.23 -5.40
N GLU A 249 6.85 21.18 -4.19
CA GLU A 249 7.41 19.94 -3.62
C GLU A 249 6.35 18.88 -3.33
N ALA A 250 5.14 19.29 -2.93
CA ALA A 250 4.01 18.39 -2.78
C ALA A 250 3.62 17.75 -4.12
N ASN A 251 3.59 18.54 -5.21
CA ASN A 251 3.29 18.03 -6.54
C ASN A 251 4.36 17.04 -7.02
N LYS A 252 5.66 17.33 -6.81
CA LYS A 252 6.74 16.39 -7.09
C LYS A 252 6.57 15.08 -6.33
N LEU A 253 6.22 15.16 -5.04
CA LEU A 253 5.96 13.98 -4.20
C LEU A 253 4.78 13.15 -4.72
N VAL A 254 3.67 13.81 -5.08
CA VAL A 254 2.50 13.15 -5.68
C VAL A 254 2.89 12.45 -6.97
N THR A 255 3.62 13.10 -7.88
CA THR A 255 4.11 12.48 -9.12
C THR A 255 5.01 11.27 -8.84
N ALA A 256 5.80 11.30 -7.76
CA ALA A 256 6.66 10.19 -7.39
C ALA A 256 5.88 8.99 -6.82
N LEU A 257 4.72 9.20 -6.18
CA LEU A 257 4.00 8.19 -5.40
C LEU A 257 2.68 7.70 -6.03
N GLN A 258 1.94 8.56 -6.72
CA GLN A 258 0.63 8.26 -7.32
C GLN A 258 0.79 7.19 -8.41
N ASP A 259 0.00 6.11 -8.32
CA ASP A 259 -0.01 5.03 -9.30
C ASP A 259 1.39 4.42 -9.52
N ARG A 260 2.14 4.31 -8.41
CA ARG A 260 3.49 3.71 -8.40
C ARG A 260 3.59 2.68 -7.29
N CYS A 261 4.22 1.56 -7.63
CA CYS A 261 4.70 0.59 -6.67
C CYS A 261 5.95 1.13 -5.97
N LYS A 262 5.86 1.36 -4.66
CA LYS A 262 6.92 1.93 -3.81
C LYS A 262 7.33 1.06 -2.64
N SER A 263 7.14 -0.25 -2.77
CA SER A 263 7.75 -1.25 -1.88
C SER A 263 9.27 -1.30 -2.10
N ASP A 264 10.04 -1.54 -1.03
CA ASP A 264 11.50 -1.72 -1.15
C ASP A 264 11.83 -3.06 -1.82
N PHE A 265 10.94 -4.05 -1.65
CA PHE A 265 11.06 -5.37 -2.25
C PHE A 265 9.83 -5.70 -3.10
N PHE A 266 10.06 -6.37 -4.23
CA PHE A 266 9.02 -6.89 -5.13
C PHE A 266 8.03 -5.85 -5.68
N GLY A 267 8.44 -4.59 -5.81
CA GLY A 267 7.61 -3.54 -6.40
C GLY A 267 7.22 -3.85 -7.85
N GLU A 268 8.09 -4.54 -8.59
CA GLU A 268 7.84 -5.05 -9.95
C GLU A 268 6.73 -6.11 -10.00
N LYS A 269 6.43 -6.76 -8.87
CA LYS A 269 5.33 -7.74 -8.74
C LYS A 269 4.02 -7.09 -8.25
N GLY A 270 3.97 -5.76 -8.21
CA GLY A 270 2.77 -5.01 -7.80
C GLY A 270 2.71 -4.65 -6.31
N LEU A 271 3.77 -4.91 -5.53
CA LEU A 271 3.78 -4.54 -4.10
C LEU A 271 4.02 -3.04 -3.90
N GLY A 272 3.30 -2.48 -2.94
CA GLY A 272 3.39 -1.08 -2.55
C GLY A 272 2.80 -0.12 -3.57
N LEU A 273 1.83 -0.56 -4.38
CA LEU A 273 1.02 0.33 -5.20
C LEU A 273 0.24 1.25 -4.28
N GLY A 274 0.25 2.55 -4.56
CA GLY A 274 -0.52 3.49 -3.76
C GLY A 274 -0.99 4.72 -4.52
N VAL A 275 -1.88 5.44 -3.85
CA VAL A 275 -2.55 6.64 -4.37
C VAL A 275 -2.44 7.78 -3.37
N CYS A 276 -2.40 9.00 -3.89
CA CYS A 276 -2.23 10.21 -3.13
C CYS A 276 -3.56 10.91 -2.88
N GLY A 277 -3.66 11.55 -1.73
CA GLY A 277 -4.76 12.44 -1.39
C GLY A 277 -4.27 13.61 -0.55
N LYS A 278 -5.22 14.44 -0.13
CA LYS A 278 -4.96 15.57 0.75
C LYS A 278 -5.25 15.20 2.20
N TRP A 279 -4.59 15.90 3.11
CA TRP A 279 -4.95 15.93 4.52
C TRP A 279 -4.76 17.35 5.07
N GLN A 280 -5.24 17.58 6.28
CA GLN A 280 -5.17 18.88 6.94
C GLN A 280 -4.70 18.73 8.38
N HIS A 281 -3.88 19.68 8.85
CA HIS A 281 -3.66 19.83 10.29
C HIS A 281 -4.99 20.16 10.96
N GLN A 282 -5.20 19.61 12.14
CA GLN A 282 -6.16 20.21 13.04
C GLN A 282 -5.42 21.24 13.89
N GLN A 283 -5.79 22.53 13.77
CA GLN A 283 -5.38 23.50 14.76
C GLN A 283 -5.95 23.10 16.13
N PRO A 284 -5.22 23.26 17.24
CA PRO A 284 -5.75 22.96 18.56
C PRO A 284 -7.03 23.77 18.79
N THR A 285 -8.16 23.08 18.87
CA THR A 285 -9.45 23.68 19.20
C THR A 285 -9.51 23.92 20.71
N SER A 286 -8.81 24.95 21.18
CA SER A 286 -9.22 25.79 22.32
C SER A 286 -8.20 26.90 22.58
N GLY A 287 -8.68 28.15 22.55
CA GLY A 287 -8.00 29.31 23.15
C GLY A 287 -8.08 29.36 24.67
N ASN A 288 -8.29 28.21 25.34
CA ASN A 288 -8.54 28.13 26.79
C ASN A 288 -7.93 26.88 27.44
N VAL A 289 -6.69 26.53 27.07
CA VAL A 289 -5.86 25.69 27.95
C VAL A 289 -4.80 26.60 28.56
N PRO A 290 -4.90 26.98 29.85
CA PRO A 290 -3.83 27.69 30.52
C PRO A 290 -2.55 26.86 30.41
N ASN A 291 -1.45 27.52 30.06
CA ASN A 291 -0.12 26.92 30.04
C ASN A 291 0.11 26.11 31.32
N ALA A 292 0.40 24.82 31.18
CA ALA A 292 0.77 23.93 32.27
C ALA A 292 2.21 24.22 32.77
N THR A 293 2.58 25.49 32.89
CA THR A 293 3.88 25.96 33.40
C THR A 293 3.75 26.77 34.70
N THR A 294 2.53 27.07 35.16
CA THR A 294 2.29 27.73 36.44
C THR A 294 1.61 26.77 37.41
N ASN A 295 2.41 25.87 37.99
CA ASN A 295 2.20 25.33 39.34
C ASN A 295 3.48 24.62 39.81
N ARG A 296 4.57 25.39 39.95
CA ARG A 296 5.54 25.07 41.01
C ARG A 296 4.93 25.57 42.31
N LYS A 297 4.24 24.68 43.03
CA LYS A 297 4.00 24.90 44.45
C LYS A 297 5.33 24.71 45.16
N THR A 298 5.78 25.77 45.81
CA THR A 298 6.70 25.73 46.94
C THR A 298 6.24 24.69 47.96
N GLN A 299 7.09 23.70 48.18
CA GLN A 299 7.47 23.18 49.51
C GLN A 299 8.96 22.87 49.45
#